data_AF-A0A7C1GJQ8-F1
#
_entry.id   AF-A0A7C1GJQ8-F1
#
_cell.length_a   1.000
_cell.length_b   1.000
_cell.length_c   1.000
_cell.angle_alpha   90.00
_cell.angle_beta   90.00
_cell.angle_gamma   90.00
#
_symmetry.space_group_name_H-M   'P 1'
#
loop_
_entity.id
_entity.type
_entity.pdbx_description
1 polymer ?
#
loop_
_entity_poly.entity_id
_entity_poly.type
_entity_poly.pdbx_seq_one_letter_code
_entity_poly.pdbx_strand_id
1 'polypeptide(L)' 'MAFICGPEIMIRAAMQDLFFFGMPDESIVTTLEAHMKCGIGKCGHCYASEKYVCSDGPVFTFKEIKEFALLEGYNT' A
#
# COMPACT_ATOMS: atom_id res chain seq x y z
N MET A 1 7.99 -9.32 11.19
CA MET A 1 7.88 -8.19 10.25
C MET A 1 8.28 -8.67 8.88
N ALA A 2 7.48 -8.36 7.86
CA ALA A 2 7.69 -8.75 6.48
C ALA A 2 7.56 -7.52 5.57
N PHE A 3 8.42 -7.43 4.56
CA PHE A 3 8.43 -6.38 3.57
C PHE A 3 8.20 -7.00 2.20
N ILE A 4 7.25 -6.46 1.45
CA ILE A 4 6.88 -6.93 0.11
C ILE A 4 7.00 -5.77 -0.87
N CYS A 5 7.47 -6.04 -2.07
CA CYS A 5 7.50 -5.08 -3.17
C CYS A 5 7.37 -5.83 -4.49
N GLY A 6 6.68 -5.26 -5.48
CA GLY A 6 6.55 -5.85 -6.80
C GLY A 6 5.20 -5.54 -7.44
N PRO A 7 4.78 -6.31 -8.44
CA PRO A 7 3.49 -6.11 -9.09
C PRO A 7 2.34 -6.22 -8.08
N GLU A 8 1.31 -5.39 -8.27
CA GLU A 8 0.18 -5.30 -7.33
C GLU A 8 -0.48 -6.65 -7.06
N ILE A 9 -0.64 -7.51 -8.08
CA ILE A 9 -1.19 -8.86 -7.93
C ILE A 9 -0.36 -9.73 -6.97
N MET A 10 0.96 -9.59 -6.99
CA MET A 10 1.87 -10.34 -6.13
C MET A 10 1.81 -9.81 -4.70
N ILE A 11 1.82 -8.48 -4.53
CA ILE A 11 1.67 -7.82 -3.24
C ILE A 11 0.37 -8.27 -2.58
N ARG A 12 -0.75 -8.26 -3.32
CA ARG A 12 -2.05 -8.67 -2.82
C ARG A 12 -2.05 -10.11 -2.29
N ALA A 13 -1.56 -11.05 -3.08
CA ALA A 13 -1.50 -12.45 -2.67
C ALA A 13 -0.61 -12.63 -1.43
N ALA A 14 0.59 -12.06 -1.44
CA ALA A 14 1.54 -12.21 -0.35
C ALA A 14 1.05 -11.59 0.96
N MET A 15 0.42 -10.41 0.92
CA MET A 15 -0.14 -9.77 2.11
C MET A 15 -1.29 -10.56 2.71
N GLN A 16 -2.20 -11.09 1.88
CA GLN A 16 -3.27 -11.98 2.33
C GLN A 16 -2.71 -13.22 3.01
N ASP A 17 -1.74 -13.90 2.38
CA ASP A 17 -1.12 -15.09 2.95
C ASP A 17 -0.46 -14.79 4.31
N LEU A 18 0.32 -13.71 4.41
CA LEU A 18 0.96 -13.31 5.68
C LEU A 18 -0.07 -13.00 6.79
N PHE A 19 -1.17 -12.35 6.43
CA PHE A 19 -2.28 -12.12 7.36
C PHE A 19 -2.92 -13.43 7.81
N PHE A 20 -3.19 -14.35 6.89
CA PHE A 20 -3.72 -15.68 7.21
C PHE A 20 -2.77 -16.52 8.08
N PHE A 21 -1.46 -16.34 7.94
CA PHE A 21 -0.47 -16.96 8.84
C PHE A 21 -0.36 -16.29 10.22
N GLY A 22 -1.24 -15.32 10.52
CA GLY A 22 -1.35 -14.70 11.84
C GLY A 22 -0.38 -13.54 12.07
N MET A 23 0.21 -12.97 11.01
CA MET A 23 1.05 -11.79 11.15
C MET A 23 0.19 -10.54 11.42
N PRO A 24 0.53 -9.71 12.42
CA PRO A 24 -0.19 -8.47 12.69
C PRO A 24 -0.13 -7.51 11.50
N ASP A 25 -1.20 -6.75 11.27
CA ASP A 25 -1.33 -5.80 10.15
C ASP A 25 -0.20 -4.74 10.16
N GLU A 26 0.24 -4.29 11.34
CA GLU A 26 1.36 -3.34 11.50
C GLU A 26 2.72 -3.95 11.14
N SER A 27 2.82 -5.28 11.08
CA SER A 27 4.05 -6.01 10.79
C SER A 27 4.20 -6.41 9.32
N ILE A 28 3.17 -6.17 8.50
CA ILE A 28 3.15 -6.40 7.05
C ILE A 28 3.29 -5.05 6.37
N VAL A 29 4.37 -4.85 5.61
CA VAL A 29 4.69 -3.56 4.98
C VAL A 29 4.90 -3.77 3.48
N THR A 30 4.36 -2.89 2.66
CA THR A 30 4.54 -2.94 1.20
C THR A 30 4.76 -1.57 0.58
N THR A 31 5.28 -1.55 -0.64
CA THR A 31 5.19 -0.37 -1.51
C THR A 31 3.87 -0.35 -2.27
N LEU A 32 3.34 0.84 -2.54
CA LEU A 32 2.28 1.06 -3.51
C LEU A 32 2.87 1.68 -4.77
N GLU A 33 2.50 1.11 -5.91
CA GLU A 33 2.89 1.60 -7.23
C GLU A 33 1.78 2.53 -7.76
N ALA A 34 2.16 3.73 -8.18
CA ALA A 34 1.24 4.71 -8.78
C ALA A 34 1.94 5.47 -9.90
N HIS A 35 1.16 6.03 -10.82
CA HIS A 35 1.74 6.82 -11.91
C HIS A 35 2.27 8.16 -11.40
N MET A 36 3.56 8.22 -11.07
CA MET A 36 4.22 9.42 -10.58
C MET A 36 4.72 10.29 -11.74
N LYS A 37 4.38 11.58 -11.72
CA LYS A 37 4.89 12.57 -12.67
C LYS A 37 5.78 13.63 -12.02
N CYS A 38 5.29 14.28 -10.97
CA CYS A 38 6.03 15.38 -10.32
C CYS A 38 6.88 14.95 -9.12
N GLY A 39 6.53 13.86 -8.43
CA GLY A 39 7.25 13.38 -7.24
C GLY A 39 7.18 14.29 -5.99
N ILE A 40 6.44 15.40 -6.01
CA ILE A 40 6.46 16.44 -4.95
C ILE A 40 5.06 16.86 -4.48
N GLY A 41 4.05 16.00 -4.65
CA GLY A 41 2.69 16.28 -4.16
C GLY A 41 1.90 17.36 -4.92
N LYS A 42 2.42 17.87 -6.05
CA LYS A 42 1.81 19.00 -6.77
C LYS A 42 0.80 18.60 -7.86
N CYS A 43 1.04 17.48 -8.56
CA CYS A 43 0.34 17.18 -9.81
C CYS A 43 -0.86 16.22 -9.71
N GLY A 44 -1.07 15.58 -8.56
CA GLY A 44 -2.21 14.66 -8.36
C GLY A 44 -2.16 13.31 -9.07
N HIS A 45 -1.17 13.02 -9.93
CA HIS A 45 -1.17 11.76 -10.72
C HIS A 45 -0.98 10.50 -9.86
N CYS A 46 -0.36 10.63 -8.70
CA CYS A 46 -0.14 9.55 -7.75
C CYS A 46 -1.09 9.64 -6.54
N TYR A 47 -2.24 10.29 -6.70
CA TYR A 47 -3.25 10.39 -5.65
C TYR A 47 -3.99 9.05 -5.51
N ALA A 48 -3.98 8.48 -4.31
CA ALA A 48 -4.60 7.22 -3.96
C ALA A 48 -5.46 7.41 -2.71
N SER A 49 -6.78 7.36 -2.88
CA SER A 49 -7.77 7.65 -1.82
C SER A 49 -7.58 9.02 -1.18
N GLU A 50 -7.00 9.12 0.02
CA GLU A 50 -6.70 10.38 0.73
C GLU A 50 -5.19 10.68 0.84
N LYS A 51 -4.35 9.94 0.11
CA LYS A 51 -2.88 10.01 0.20
C LYS A 51 -2.25 10.29 -1.16
N TYR A 52 -1.16 11.04 -1.16
CA TYR A 52 -0.26 11.15 -2.30
C TYR A 52 0.87 10.13 -2.15
N VAL A 53 0.91 9.11 -3.01
CA VAL A 53 1.93 8.04 -2.93
C VAL A 53 3.36 8.60 -2.99
N CYS A 54 3.60 9.71 -3.71
CA CYS A 54 4.93 10.30 -3.81
C CYS A 54 5.44 11.03 -2.55
N SER A 55 4.55 11.49 -1.68
CA SER A 55 4.92 12.33 -0.51
C SER A 55 4.48 11.73 0.82
N ASP A 56 3.35 11.05 0.85
CA ASP A 56 2.86 10.31 2.03
C ASP A 56 3.31 8.84 2.03
N GLY A 57 3.65 8.32 0.84
CA GLY A 57 4.13 6.95 0.63
C GLY A 57 5.60 6.89 0.20
N PRO A 58 6.01 5.93 -0.65
CA PRO A 58 5.21 4.84 -1.23
C PRO A 58 5.03 3.63 -0.30
N VAL A 59 5.67 3.66 0.87
CA VAL A 59 5.71 2.54 1.81
C VAL A 59 4.56 2.67 2.81
N PHE A 60 3.73 1.65 2.90
CA PHE A 60 2.59 1.60 3.81
C PHE A 60 2.50 0.25 4.50
N THR A 61 2.03 0.26 5.74
CA THR A 61 1.64 -0.94 6.48
C THR A 61 0.30 -1.49 5.96
N PHE A 62 0.04 -2.78 6.20
CA PHE A 62 -1.25 -3.36 5.84
C PHE A 62 -2.41 -2.70 6.59
N LYS A 63 -2.15 -2.23 7.82
CA LYS A 63 -3.10 -1.42 8.58
C LYS A 63 -3.48 -0.13 7.86
N GLU A 64 -2.49 0.66 7.43
CA GLU A 64 -2.74 1.92 6.70
C GLU A 64 -3.46 1.67 5.38
N ILE A 65 -3.16 0.57 4.70
CA ILE A 65 -3.85 0.18 3.46
C ILE A 65 -5.34 -0.07 3.71
N LYS A 66 -5.71 -0.76 4.81
CA LYS A 66 -7.11 -0.96 5.21
C LYS A 66 -7.77 0.34 5.67
N GLU A 67 -7.08 1.11 6.52
CA GLU A 67 -7.60 2.33 7.14
C GLU A 67 -7.90 3.43 6.10
N PHE A 68 -7.02 3.62 5.11
CA PHE A 68 -7.18 4.64 4.07
C PHE A 68 -7.72 4.09 2.75
N ALA A 69 -8.11 2.81 2.68
CA ALA A 69 -8.59 2.15 1.47
C ALA A 69 -7.64 2.34 0.25
N LEU A 70 -6.34 2.17 0.48
CA LEU A 70 -5.31 2.46 -0.54
C LEU A 70 -5.25 1.44 -1.69
N LEU A 71 -5.86 0.27 -1.50
CA LEU A 71 -5.99 -0.80 -2.49
C LEU A 71 -7.43 -1.34 -2.49
N GLU A 72 -8.05 -1.41 -3.67
CA GLU A 72 -9.41 -1.96 -3.82
C GLU A 72 -9.49 -3.39 -3.27
N GLY A 73 -10.52 -3.75 -2.50
CA GLY A 73 -10.69 -5.11 -1.99
C GLY A 73 -10.04 -5.42 -0.64
N TYR A 74 -9.45 -4.43 0.04
CA TYR A 74 -9.02 -4.53 1.44
C TYR A 74 -9.86 -3.70 2.41
N ASN A 75 -11.05 -3.30 1.98
CA ASN A 75 -12.02 -2.62 2.83
C ASN A 75 -12.62 -3.66 3.78
N THR A 76 -12.25 -3.59 5.07
CA THR A 76 -12.99 -4.25 6.16
C THR A 76 -14.36 -3.62 6.35
#